data_AF-A0A960IFC6-F1
#
_entry.id   AF-A0A960IFC6-F1
#
_cell.length_a   1.000
_cell.length_b   1.000
_cell.length_c   1.000
_cell.angle_alpha   90.00
_cell.angle_beta   90.00
_cell.angle_gamma   90.00
#
_symmetry.space_group_name_H-M   'P 1'
#
loop_
_entity.id
_entity.type
_entity.pdbx_description
1 polymer ?
#
loop_
_entity_poly.entity_id
_entity_poly.type
_entity_poly.pdbx_seq_one_letter_code
_entity_poly.pdbx_strand_id
1 'polypeptide(L)'
;DPLTTGDSSLSACIQSVMAAELGLMSKACEYFADAVLVDLVDLAGNVRDGLHIASAGGVWVALVYGFGGLRDHWGDLHFQPVIPDGWTRLSFRVRRRNAVIEVDIADDAVTYRLLDGPPTVIYHWDQPVQLEAGSAESRPHPSREDVPRLAPDELEAPPEMFIA
;
A
#
# COMPACT_ATOMS: atom_id res chain seq x y z
N ASP A 1 -16.67 -1.94 -3.18
CA ASP A 1 -17.35 -2.80 -2.21
C ASP A 1 -18.83 -2.54 -2.43
N PRO A 2 -19.64 -3.55 -2.79
CA PRO A 2 -21.05 -3.36 -3.15
C PRO A 2 -21.92 -2.81 -2.01
N LEU A 3 -21.46 -2.86 -0.76
CA LEU A 3 -22.22 -2.41 0.41
C LEU A 3 -21.84 -1.00 0.89
N THR A 4 -20.66 -0.50 0.52
CA THR A 4 -20.21 0.85 0.89
C THR A 4 -20.57 1.84 -0.22
N THR A 5 -21.31 2.90 0.11
CA THR A 5 -21.74 3.93 -0.86
C THR A 5 -20.58 4.76 -1.43
N GLY A 6 -19.47 4.86 -0.70
CA GLY A 6 -18.29 5.62 -1.13
C GLY A 6 -18.44 7.14 -0.95
N ASP A 7 -19.47 7.60 -0.24
CA ASP A 7 -19.78 9.04 -0.08
C ASP A 7 -18.73 9.82 0.75
N SER A 8 -17.84 9.11 1.44
CA SER A 8 -16.70 9.71 2.13
C SER A 8 -15.46 9.65 1.24
N SER A 9 -14.83 10.81 1.03
CA SER A 9 -13.55 10.94 0.32
C SER A 9 -12.40 10.10 0.92
N LEU A 10 -12.54 9.59 2.14
CA LEU A 10 -11.57 8.71 2.78
C LEU A 10 -11.78 7.22 2.45
N SER A 11 -13.00 6.83 2.06
CA SER A 11 -13.36 5.42 1.85
C SER A 11 -12.52 4.78 0.74
N ALA A 12 -12.33 5.48 -0.38
CA ALA A 12 -11.57 4.96 -1.52
C ALA A 12 -10.11 4.62 -1.14
N CYS A 13 -9.45 5.46 -0.35
CA CYS A 13 -8.08 5.21 0.10
C CYS A 13 -7.96 3.91 0.92
N ILE A 14 -8.89 3.68 1.86
CA ILE A 14 -8.87 2.48 2.71
C ILE A 14 -9.28 1.24 1.91
N GLN A 15 -10.27 1.36 1.01
CA GLN A 15 -10.65 0.29 0.11
C GLN A 15 -9.50 -0.11 -0.82
N SER A 16 -8.69 0.86 -1.27
CA SER A 16 -7.47 0.60 -2.05
C SER A 16 -6.45 -0.23 -1.25
N VAL A 17 -6.19 0.15 0.02
CA VAL A 17 -5.28 -0.61 0.91
C VAL A 17 -5.77 -2.05 1.09
N MET A 18 -7.05 -2.24 1.42
CA MET A 18 -7.61 -3.57 1.63
C MET A 18 -7.59 -4.40 0.34
N ALA A 19 -7.94 -3.81 -0.79
CA ALA A 19 -7.88 -4.52 -2.08
C ALA A 19 -6.45 -4.94 -2.44
N ALA A 20 -5.45 -4.10 -2.15
CA ALA A 20 -4.04 -4.46 -2.36
C ALA A 20 -3.61 -5.63 -1.46
N GLU A 21 -3.99 -5.59 -0.18
CA GLU A 21 -3.71 -6.64 0.81
C GLU A 21 -4.34 -8.00 0.44
N LEU A 22 -5.52 -7.98 -0.19
CA LEU A 22 -6.23 -9.18 -0.63
C LEU A 22 -5.82 -9.68 -2.02
N GLY A 23 -4.84 -9.03 -2.66
CA GLY A 23 -4.37 -9.37 -4.01
C GLY A 23 -5.33 -8.94 -5.14
N LEU A 24 -6.36 -8.13 -4.85
CA LEU A 24 -7.33 -7.61 -5.81
C LEU A 24 -6.79 -6.38 -6.54
N MET A 25 -5.68 -6.54 -7.24
CA MET A 25 -4.88 -5.42 -7.74
C MET A 25 -5.63 -4.46 -8.65
N SER A 26 -6.48 -4.96 -9.55
CA SER A 26 -7.33 -4.11 -10.40
C SER A 26 -8.25 -3.20 -9.58
N LYS A 27 -8.87 -3.76 -8.52
CA LYS A 27 -9.72 -2.98 -7.61
C LYS A 27 -8.91 -2.00 -6.78
N ALA A 28 -7.71 -2.39 -6.33
CA ALA A 28 -6.81 -1.51 -5.60
C ALA A 28 -6.46 -0.27 -6.43
N CYS A 29 -6.17 -0.45 -7.72
CA CYS A 29 -5.90 0.64 -8.65
C CYS A 29 -7.14 1.49 -8.95
N GLU A 30 -8.32 0.90 -9.12
CA GLU A 30 -9.58 1.65 -9.29
C GLU A 30 -9.82 2.59 -8.10
N TYR A 31 -9.83 2.07 -6.87
CA TYR A 31 -10.06 2.90 -5.68
C TYR A 31 -8.94 3.93 -5.46
N PHE A 32 -7.69 3.57 -5.80
CA PHE A 32 -6.59 4.53 -5.75
C PHE A 32 -6.79 5.70 -6.71
N ALA A 33 -7.24 5.42 -7.94
CA ALA A 33 -7.53 6.45 -8.93
C ALA A 33 -8.65 7.36 -8.45
N ASP A 34 -9.74 6.81 -7.89
CA ASP A 34 -10.84 7.61 -7.33
C ASP A 34 -10.35 8.57 -6.25
N ALA A 35 -9.48 8.09 -5.34
CA ALA A 35 -8.89 8.90 -4.28
C ALA A 35 -7.96 10.02 -4.82
N VAL A 36 -7.12 9.73 -5.80
CA VAL A 36 -6.21 10.72 -6.40
C VAL A 36 -6.99 11.77 -7.20
N LEU A 37 -8.03 11.34 -7.90
CA LEU A 37 -8.75 12.17 -8.86
C LEU A 37 -9.87 12.99 -8.21
N VAL A 38 -10.27 12.70 -6.96
CA VAL A 38 -11.42 13.35 -6.30
C VAL A 38 -11.42 14.87 -6.42
N ASP A 39 -10.27 15.49 -6.17
CA ASP A 39 -10.09 16.94 -6.29
C ASP A 39 -9.56 17.37 -7.67
N LEU A 40 -8.70 16.56 -8.30
CA LEU A 40 -8.02 16.94 -9.56
C LEU A 40 -8.98 17.04 -10.75
N VAL A 41 -10.03 16.23 -10.78
CA VAL A 41 -11.04 16.23 -11.84
C VAL A 41 -12.43 16.58 -11.34
N ASP A 42 -12.54 17.05 -10.09
CA ASP A 42 -13.81 17.34 -9.41
C ASP A 42 -14.78 16.15 -9.45
N LEU A 43 -14.28 14.95 -9.14
CA LEU A 43 -15.04 13.70 -9.28
C LEU A 43 -16.33 13.69 -8.46
N ALA A 44 -16.30 14.33 -7.29
CA ALA A 44 -17.43 14.47 -6.39
C ALA A 44 -18.30 15.72 -6.67
N GLY A 45 -17.89 16.58 -7.61
CA GLY A 45 -18.63 17.78 -8.02
C GLY A 45 -18.73 18.88 -6.96
N ASN A 46 -17.86 18.85 -5.96
CA ASN A 46 -17.90 19.72 -4.78
C ASN A 46 -16.53 20.30 -4.40
N VAL A 47 -15.49 20.20 -5.26
CA VAL A 47 -14.14 20.74 -4.96
C VAL A 47 -14.16 22.25 -4.69
N ARG A 48 -15.14 22.97 -5.25
CA ARG A 48 -15.36 24.40 -5.01
C ARG A 48 -15.66 24.71 -3.53
N ASP A 49 -16.21 23.74 -2.80
CA ASP A 49 -16.58 23.86 -1.39
C ASP A 49 -15.37 23.55 -0.47
N GLY A 50 -14.29 23.01 -1.04
CA GLY A 50 -13.01 22.77 -0.37
C GLY A 50 -12.30 21.53 -0.93
N LEU A 51 -10.98 21.45 -0.71
CA LEU A 51 -10.20 20.25 -1.02
C LEU A 51 -10.44 19.16 0.02
N HIS A 52 -10.44 17.91 -0.42
CA HIS A 52 -10.54 16.74 0.45
C HIS A 52 -9.18 16.39 1.05
N ILE A 53 -8.70 17.21 2.01
CA ILE A 53 -7.36 17.05 2.63
C ILE A 53 -7.16 15.66 3.26
N ALA A 54 -8.22 15.07 3.83
CA ALA A 54 -8.16 13.71 4.35
C ALA A 54 -7.88 12.68 3.24
N SER A 55 -8.47 12.87 2.06
CA SER A 55 -8.23 12.03 0.88
C SER A 55 -6.79 12.18 0.38
N ALA A 56 -6.27 13.41 0.32
CA ALA A 56 -4.87 13.66 -0.03
C ALA A 56 -3.88 12.94 0.90
N GLY A 57 -4.15 12.92 2.21
CA GLY A 57 -3.39 12.10 3.16
C GLY A 57 -3.59 10.59 2.92
N GLY A 58 -4.82 10.19 2.59
CA GLY A 58 -5.16 8.81 2.25
C GLY A 58 -4.47 8.28 0.98
N VAL A 59 -4.14 9.13 0.00
CA VAL A 59 -3.33 8.74 -1.17
C VAL A 59 -1.96 8.23 -0.73
N TRP A 60 -1.30 8.90 0.22
CA TRP A 60 -0.04 8.42 0.78
C TRP A 60 -0.22 7.09 1.53
N VAL A 61 -1.33 6.94 2.27
CA VAL A 61 -1.67 5.69 2.95
C VAL A 61 -1.85 4.54 1.95
N ALA A 62 -2.57 4.76 0.85
CA ALA A 62 -2.75 3.76 -0.21
C ALA A 62 -1.42 3.35 -0.86
N LEU A 63 -0.53 4.32 -1.13
CA LEU A 63 0.80 4.04 -1.66
C LEU A 63 1.66 3.21 -0.70
N VAL A 64 1.72 3.58 0.58
CA VAL A 64 2.68 3.01 1.53
C VAL A 64 2.14 1.76 2.23
N TYR A 65 0.91 1.80 2.72
CA TYR A 65 0.27 0.67 3.41
C TYR A 65 -0.44 -0.29 2.44
N GLY A 66 -0.89 0.20 1.28
CA GLY A 66 -1.45 -0.65 0.23
C GLY A 66 -0.33 -1.27 -0.61
N PHE A 67 0.13 -0.55 -1.63
CA PHE A 67 1.11 -1.07 -2.61
C PHE A 67 2.51 -1.33 -2.00
N GLY A 68 2.95 -0.48 -1.08
CA GLY A 68 4.20 -0.70 -0.33
C GLY A 68 4.10 -1.81 0.72
N GLY A 69 2.88 -2.26 1.05
CA GLY A 69 2.60 -3.33 2.00
C GLY A 69 3.18 -3.09 3.40
N LEU A 70 3.33 -1.84 3.82
CA LEU A 70 3.92 -1.53 5.12
C LEU A 70 3.00 -1.96 6.27
N ARG A 71 3.52 -2.72 7.23
CA ARG A 71 2.88 -2.99 8.53
C ARG A 71 3.89 -2.79 9.65
N ASP A 72 3.42 -2.38 10.83
CA ASP A 72 4.21 -2.27 12.06
C ASP A 72 3.71 -3.33 13.04
N HIS A 73 4.55 -4.33 13.32
CA HIS A 73 4.28 -5.39 14.28
C HIS A 73 5.15 -5.19 15.52
N TRP A 74 4.62 -4.50 16.53
CA TRP A 74 5.30 -4.19 17.79
C TRP A 74 6.66 -3.50 17.63
N GLY A 75 6.78 -2.70 16.57
CA GLY A 75 7.98 -1.99 16.21
C GLY A 75 8.75 -2.62 15.05
N ASP A 76 8.42 -3.82 14.61
CA ASP A 76 9.07 -4.40 13.45
C ASP A 76 8.36 -3.94 12.18
N LEU A 77 9.09 -3.32 11.26
CA LEU A 77 8.53 -2.89 9.97
C LEU A 77 8.56 -4.06 9.00
N HIS A 78 7.37 -4.48 8.58
CA HIS A 78 7.17 -5.47 7.55
C HIS A 78 6.72 -4.79 6.27
N PHE A 79 7.23 -5.28 5.14
CA PHE A 79 6.87 -4.82 3.81
C PHE A 79 6.45 -6.02 2.98
N GLN A 80 5.22 -5.99 2.47
CA GLN A 80 4.72 -6.93 1.45
C GLN A 80 4.47 -6.16 0.15
N PRO A 81 5.54 -5.72 -0.53
CA PRO A 81 5.42 -4.82 -1.68
C PRO A 81 4.77 -5.51 -2.87
N VAL A 82 3.86 -4.82 -3.52
CA VAL A 82 3.22 -5.26 -4.77
C VAL A 82 3.12 -4.09 -5.74
N ILE A 83 3.64 -4.28 -6.96
CA ILE A 83 3.51 -3.31 -8.04
C ILE A 83 2.35 -3.68 -9.00
N PRO A 84 1.40 -2.77 -9.28
CA PRO A 84 0.35 -3.00 -10.27
C PRO A 84 0.88 -3.09 -11.70
N ASP A 85 0.08 -3.65 -12.61
CA ASP A 85 0.39 -3.57 -14.05
C ASP A 85 0.49 -2.11 -14.50
N GLY A 86 1.50 -1.82 -15.32
CA GLY A 86 1.71 -0.50 -15.90
C GLY A 86 2.45 0.48 -15.00
N TRP A 87 2.73 0.14 -13.75
CA TRP A 87 3.65 0.88 -12.90
C TRP A 87 5.04 0.27 -13.06
N THR A 88 6.06 1.11 -13.30
CA THR A 88 7.44 0.64 -13.43
C THR A 88 8.23 0.75 -12.13
N ARG A 89 7.77 1.61 -11.21
CA ARG A 89 8.46 1.87 -9.95
C ARG A 89 7.56 2.58 -8.94
N LEU A 90 7.72 2.24 -7.66
CA LEU A 90 7.23 3.00 -6.51
C LEU A 90 8.37 3.21 -5.53
N SER A 91 8.68 4.45 -5.17
CA SER A 91 9.70 4.77 -4.19
C SER A 91 9.15 5.71 -3.12
N PHE A 92 9.42 5.39 -1.87
CA PHE A 92 8.99 6.20 -0.73
C PHE A 92 9.98 6.06 0.43
N ARG A 93 9.82 6.94 1.43
CA ARG A 93 10.63 6.94 2.65
C ARG A 93 9.74 6.87 3.86
N VAL A 94 10.18 6.09 4.84
CA VAL A 94 9.55 6.00 6.15
C VAL A 94 10.57 6.31 7.22
N ARG A 95 10.14 7.03 8.25
CA ARG A 95 10.94 7.23 9.46
C ARG A 95 10.32 6.42 10.57
N ARG A 96 11.13 5.57 11.19
CA ARG A 96 10.77 4.86 12.42
C ARG A 96 11.82 5.14 13.47
N ARG A 97 11.39 5.79 14.57
CA ARG A 97 12.29 6.30 15.61
C ARG A 97 13.39 7.16 14.96
N ASN A 98 14.65 6.78 15.14
CA ASN A 98 15.80 7.50 14.62
C ASN A 98 16.30 6.97 13.26
N ALA A 99 15.60 6.02 12.64
CA ALA A 99 15.98 5.43 11.35
C ALA A 99 15.10 5.96 10.21
N VAL A 100 15.71 6.41 9.11
CA VAL A 100 15.03 6.74 7.85
C VAL A 100 15.36 5.68 6.83
N ILE A 101 14.34 4.98 6.36
CA ILE A 101 14.46 3.90 5.41
C ILE A 101 13.82 4.36 4.10
N GLU A 102 14.56 4.26 3.01
CA GLU A 102 14.02 4.35 1.65
C GLU A 102 13.65 2.94 1.19
N VAL A 103 12.46 2.83 0.61
CA VAL A 103 11.93 1.62 0.00
C VAL A 103 11.74 1.93 -1.47
N ASP A 104 12.33 1.10 -2.31
CA ASP A 104 12.34 1.26 -3.75
C ASP A 104 11.87 -0.03 -4.41
N ILE A 105 10.64 -0.01 -4.92
CA ILE A 105 9.95 -1.16 -5.51
C ILE A 105 10.01 -0.98 -7.02
N ALA A 106 10.72 -1.87 -7.72
CA ALA A 106 10.76 -1.97 -9.18
C ALA A 106 10.25 -3.35 -9.61
N ASP A 107 10.06 -3.54 -10.91
CA ASP A 107 9.48 -4.77 -11.48
C ASP A 107 10.26 -6.05 -11.11
N ASP A 108 11.59 -5.97 -10.98
CA ASP A 108 12.48 -7.10 -10.75
C ASP A 108 12.95 -7.23 -9.29
N ALA A 109 13.04 -6.11 -8.57
CA ALA A 109 13.61 -6.08 -7.24
C ALA A 109 12.98 -5.00 -6.35
N VAL A 110 13.05 -5.26 -5.05
CA VAL A 110 12.74 -4.30 -3.99
C VAL A 110 14.03 -4.01 -3.24
N THR A 111 14.42 -2.74 -3.20
CA THR A 111 15.63 -2.27 -2.54
C THR A 111 15.29 -1.43 -1.32
N TYR A 112 15.90 -1.77 -0.19
CA TYR A 112 15.81 -1.05 1.06
C TYR A 112 17.13 -0.33 1.35
N ARG A 113 17.09 0.94 1.72
CA ARG A 113 18.30 1.72 2.10
C ARG A 113 18.09 2.41 3.42
N LEU A 114 19.04 2.25 4.34
CA LEU A 114 19.09 3.06 5.56
C LEU A 114 19.81 4.38 5.26
N LEU A 115 19.03 5.44 5.09
CA LEU A 115 19.53 6.77 4.73
C LEU A 115 20.09 7.53 5.93
N ASP A 116 19.53 7.31 7.11
CA ASP A 116 19.89 7.99 8.35
C ASP A 116 19.51 7.10 9.54
N GLY A 117 20.27 7.18 10.63
CA GLY A 117 20.01 6.43 11.86
C GLY A 117 20.89 5.20 12.13
N PRO A 118 20.65 4.52 13.27
CA PRO A 118 21.40 3.33 13.65
C PRO A 118 21.00 2.12 12.78
N PRO A 119 21.88 1.10 12.66
CA PRO A 119 21.54 -0.16 12.02
C PRO A 119 20.21 -0.72 12.53
N THR A 120 19.42 -1.26 11.62
CA THR A 120 18.06 -1.72 11.93
C THR A 120 17.70 -2.96 11.13
N VAL A 121 16.66 -3.65 11.59
CA VAL A 121 16.09 -4.80 10.89
C VAL A 121 14.71 -4.40 10.40
N ILE A 122 14.47 -4.69 9.12
CA ILE A 122 13.13 -4.68 8.53
C ILE A 122 12.83 -6.08 8.01
N TYR A 123 11.59 -6.33 7.64
CA TYR A 123 11.18 -7.60 7.09
C TYR A 123 10.63 -7.39 5.68
N HIS A 124 11.27 -8.04 4.71
CA HIS A 124 10.68 -8.23 3.39
C HIS A 124 9.83 -9.49 3.50
N TRP A 125 8.53 -9.30 3.60
CA TRP A 125 7.56 -10.31 4.02
C TRP A 125 7.90 -10.82 5.43
N ASP A 126 8.27 -12.09 5.56
CA ASP A 126 8.71 -12.70 6.81
C ASP A 126 10.25 -12.87 6.87
N GLN A 127 10.96 -12.42 5.83
CA GLN A 127 12.41 -12.55 5.74
C GLN A 127 13.10 -11.30 6.31
N PRO A 128 13.94 -11.43 7.36
CA PRO A 128 14.63 -10.29 7.93
C PRO A 128 15.69 -9.75 6.96
N VAL A 129 15.80 -8.42 6.93
CA VAL A 129 16.79 -7.66 6.16
C VAL A 129 17.50 -6.73 7.13
N GLN A 130 18.80 -6.95 7.31
CA GLN A 130 19.65 -6.08 8.11
C GLN A 130 20.08 -4.89 7.26
N LEU A 131 19.84 -3.68 7.75
CA LEU A 131 20.25 -2.45 7.09
C LEU A 131 21.32 -1.75 7.92
N GLU A 132 22.47 -1.51 7.28
CA GLU A 132 23.56 -0.69 7.81
C GLU A 132 23.54 0.71 7.18
N ALA A 133 24.11 1.70 7.86
CA ALA A 133 24.09 3.08 7.41
C ALA A 133 24.77 3.22 6.03
N GLY A 134 24.05 3.78 5.05
CA GLY A 134 24.56 3.95 3.69
C GLY A 134 24.59 2.67 2.84
N SER A 135 24.17 1.53 3.39
CA SER A 135 24.01 0.27 2.63
C SER A 135 22.65 0.20 1.95
N ALA A 136 22.57 -0.68 0.95
CA ALA A 136 21.35 -0.99 0.23
C ALA A 136 21.21 -2.50 0.12
N GLU A 137 20.05 -3.02 0.49
CA GLU A 137 19.72 -4.44 0.44
C GLU A 137 18.60 -4.65 -0.56
N SER A 138 18.84 -5.47 -1.58
CA SER A 138 17.85 -5.83 -2.59
C SER A 138 17.31 -7.22 -2.33
N ARG A 139 16.00 -7.39 -2.52
CA ARG A 139 15.30 -8.68 -2.55
C ARG A 139 14.57 -8.79 -3.89
N PRO A 140 14.43 -9.99 -4.48
CA PRO A 140 13.64 -10.15 -5.69
C PRO A 140 12.22 -9.64 -5.44
N HIS A 141 11.63 -8.99 -6.43
CA HIS A 141 10.21 -8.69 -6.35
C HIS A 141 9.44 -10.03 -6.34
N PRO A 142 8.53 -10.26 -5.39
CA PRO A 142 7.73 -11.50 -5.37
C PRO A 142 6.98 -11.63 -6.70
N SER A 143 6.89 -12.84 -7.23
CA SER A 143 6.06 -13.06 -8.40
C SER A 143 4.60 -12.80 -8.02
N ARG A 144 3.76 -12.43 -8.99
CA ARG A 144 2.31 -12.22 -8.76
C ARG A 144 1.59 -13.44 -8.19
N GLU A 145 2.20 -14.62 -8.27
CA GLU A 145 1.67 -15.88 -7.76
C GLU A 145 1.95 -16.06 -6.25
N ASP A 146 2.95 -15.35 -5.71
CA ASP A 146 3.33 -15.45 -4.31
C ASP A 146 2.38 -14.65 -3.40
N VAL A 147 1.73 -13.61 -3.92
CA VAL A 147 0.81 -12.75 -3.15
C VAL A 147 -0.42 -13.58 -2.77
N PRO A 148 -0.76 -13.72 -1.48
CA PRO A 148 -1.96 -14.41 -1.05
C PRO A 148 -3.18 -13.79 -1.74
N ARG A 149 -3.92 -14.59 -2.52
CA ARG A 149 -5.17 -14.17 -3.15
C ARG A 149 -6.31 -14.73 -2.34
N LEU A 150 -7.31 -13.92 -2.04
CA LEU A 150 -8.63 -14.48 -1.77
C LEU A 150 -9.06 -15.30 -2.99
N ALA A 151 -9.61 -16.48 -2.74
CA ALA A 151 -10.12 -17.29 -3.82
C ALA A 151 -11.35 -16.58 -4.44
N PRO A 152 -11.57 -16.63 -5.77
CA PRO A 152 -12.66 -15.88 -6.43
C PRO A 152 -14.06 -16.14 -5.83
N ASP A 153 -14.28 -17.33 -5.29
CA ASP A 153 -15.49 -17.78 -4.60
C ASP A 153 -15.71 -17.12 -3.23
N GLU A 154 -14.67 -16.59 -2.59
CA GLU A 154 -14.78 -15.84 -1.33
C GLU A 154 -15.21 -14.38 -1.55
N LEU A 155 -15.07 -13.85 -2.79
CA LEU A 155 -15.53 -12.50 -3.15
C LEU A 155 -17.04 -12.41 -3.42
N GLU A 156 -17.67 -13.54 -3.81
CA GLU A 156 -19.09 -13.62 -4.13
C GLU A 156 -19.94 -14.15 -2.96
N ALA A 157 -19.30 -14.51 -1.85
CA ALA A 157 -19.99 -14.98 -0.65
C ALA A 157 -20.96 -13.91 -0.13
N PRO A 158 -22.27 -14.23 0.04
CA PRO A 158 -23.21 -13.28 0.62
C PRO A 158 -22.74 -12.91 2.05
N PRO A 159 -22.98 -11.66 2.48
CA PRO A 159 -22.47 -11.12 3.74
C PRO A 159 -22.89 -11.90 5.00
N GLU A 160 -23.84 -12.82 4.87
CA GLU A 160 -24.33 -13.69 5.96
C GLU A 160 -23.34 -14.81 6.36
N MET A 161 -22.29 -15.08 5.58
CA MET A 161 -21.33 -16.17 5.88
C MET A 161 -20.17 -15.80 6.82
N PHE A 162 -19.98 -14.53 7.19
CA PHE A 162 -18.84 -14.09 8.02
C PHE A 162 -19.19 -13.76 9.48
N ILE A 163 -20.38 -14.13 9.94
CA ILE A 163 -20.78 -14.01 11.35
C ILE A 163 -21.01 -15.43 11.90
N ALA A 164 -19.95 -16.01 12.50
CA ALA A 164 -20.03 -17.15 13.40
C ALA A 164 -18.99 -17.00 14.51
#